data_AF-A0A8B9RSB7-F1
#
_entry.id   AF-A0A8B9RSB7-F1
#
_cell.length_a   1.000
_cell.length_b   1.000
_cell.length_c   1.000
_cell.angle_alpha   90.00
_cell.angle_beta   90.00
_cell.angle_gamma   90.00
#
_symmetry.space_group_name_H-M   'P 1'
#
loop_
_entity.id
_entity.type
_entity.pdbx_description
1 polymer ?
#
loop_
_entity_poly.entity_id
_entity_poly.type
_entity_poly.pdbx_seq_one_letter_code
_entity_poly.pdbx_strand_id
1 'polypeptide(L)'
;MLLPAWEMGVYGVLAVGSHLYAFYEVHQVSQKYEAAMDRRFGLEPGTLFRGLKKDPMDFEWSYWIEWGRERILWLLAGHLLVSQVSRLLVEKYKPWCLMVYGMAACWLLLGVKGFAVILFHATISFAVAQFQLSLLTWLCSLILLFTLRIPAVEEAKRKWYDTENEYYLLLFTVSVRCLFCTSFSLEYCWHGPAQKSSHSFLWMLAYVFYYPTFHNGPLLNFDEFSKQMRRQEAFSLKTNLSILIMGIIRIFFWWCLAELMIHLMYIHALYSSAPPLEAASYWALGEYRNNSRNPPPCTSRTPVYFSIICRYL
;
A
#
# COMPACT_ATOMS: atom_id res chain seq x y z
N MET A 1 2.38 23.14 -14.51
CA MET A 1 3.45 24.08 -14.14
C MET A 1 4.20 23.48 -12.95
N LEU A 2 5.53 23.36 -13.02
CA LEU A 2 6.35 22.99 -11.85
C LEU A 2 6.71 24.26 -11.06
N LEU A 3 6.72 24.17 -9.73
CA LEU A 3 7.15 25.24 -8.82
C LEU A 3 8.66 25.57 -9.01
N PRO A 4 9.09 26.82 -8.78
CA PRO A 4 10.50 27.20 -8.76
C PRO A 4 11.34 26.33 -7.79
N ALA A 5 12.61 26.09 -8.14
CA ALA A 5 13.48 25.21 -7.36
C ALA A 5 13.70 25.66 -5.90
N TRP A 6 13.74 26.97 -5.65
CA TRP A 6 13.88 27.50 -4.30
C TRP A 6 12.60 27.29 -3.47
N GLU A 7 11.40 27.43 -4.06
CA GLU A 7 10.13 27.14 -3.40
C GLU A 7 10.05 25.65 -3.05
N MET A 8 10.41 24.78 -3.99
CA MET A 8 10.52 23.33 -3.74
C MET A 8 11.51 23.02 -2.62
N GLY A 9 12.63 23.74 -2.54
CA GLY A 9 13.60 23.62 -1.45
C GLY A 9 13.02 24.03 -0.10
N VAL A 10 12.34 25.18 -0.03
CA VAL A 10 11.67 25.66 1.19
C VAL A 10 10.57 24.68 1.64
N TYR A 11 9.71 24.24 0.73
CA TYR A 11 8.69 23.24 1.03
C TYR A 11 9.31 21.92 1.50
N GLY A 12 10.42 21.51 0.90
CA GLY A 12 11.17 20.32 1.32
C GLY A 12 11.68 20.44 2.75
N VAL A 13 12.33 21.56 3.09
CA VAL A 13 12.84 21.81 4.45
C VAL A 13 11.71 21.88 5.46
N LEU A 14 10.62 22.60 5.17
CA LEU A 14 9.47 22.71 6.07
C LEU A 14 8.76 21.37 6.26
N ALA A 15 8.60 20.59 5.19
CA ALA A 15 8.00 19.27 5.27
C ALA A 15 8.87 18.33 6.10
N VAL A 16 10.16 18.19 5.77
CA VAL A 16 11.06 17.30 6.51
C VAL A 16 11.21 17.75 7.97
N GLY A 17 11.41 19.04 8.21
CA GLY A 17 11.54 19.61 9.55
C GLY A 17 10.29 19.39 10.40
N SER A 18 9.10 19.59 9.84
CA SER A 18 7.84 19.35 10.57
C SER A 18 7.63 17.88 10.92
N HIS A 19 7.98 16.95 10.03
CA HIS A 19 7.93 15.52 10.32
C HIS A 19 8.94 15.16 11.41
N LEU A 20 10.19 15.58 11.29
CA LEU A 20 11.22 15.32 12.31
C LEU A 20 10.82 15.87 13.69
N TYR A 21 10.23 17.05 13.74
CA TYR A 21 9.74 17.65 14.97
C TYR A 21 8.56 16.86 15.57
N ALA A 22 7.58 16.48 14.75
CA ALA A 22 6.49 15.60 15.19
C ALA A 22 7.03 14.27 15.72
N PHE A 23 8.06 13.71 15.07
CA PHE A 23 8.64 12.44 15.47
C PHE A 23 9.36 12.55 16.82
N TYR A 24 10.07 13.65 17.01
CA TYR A 24 10.71 13.99 18.28
C TYR A 24 9.68 14.14 19.42
N GLU A 25 8.59 14.85 19.20
CA GLU A 25 7.53 15.03 20.20
C GLU A 25 6.89 13.70 20.59
N VAL A 26 6.56 12.85 19.62
CA VAL A 26 5.99 11.52 19.90
C VAL A 26 7.01 10.64 20.60
N HIS A 27 8.30 10.72 20.25
CA HIS A 27 9.36 9.99 20.96
C HIS A 27 9.47 10.43 22.42
N GLN A 28 9.45 11.73 22.69
CA GLN A 28 9.46 12.28 24.06
C GLN A 28 8.28 11.77 24.89
N VAL A 29 7.07 11.81 24.33
CA VAL A 29 5.86 11.28 24.98
C VAL A 29 5.97 9.76 25.18
N SER A 30 6.49 9.05 24.19
CA SER A 30 6.68 7.59 24.24
C SER A 30 7.60 7.19 25.40
N GLN A 31 8.73 7.88 25.56
CA GLN A 31 9.67 7.68 26.66
C GLN A 31 9.05 8.01 28.02
N LYS A 32 8.33 9.14 28.11
CA LYS A 32 7.68 9.58 29.35
C LYS A 32 6.66 8.57 29.89
N TYR A 33 5.92 7.91 29.00
CA TYR A 33 4.85 6.98 29.37
C TYR A 33 5.21 5.50 29.19
N GLU A 34 6.48 5.18 28.89
CA GLU A 34 6.91 3.81 28.55
C GLU A 34 6.47 2.79 29.62
N ALA A 35 6.75 3.05 30.90
CA ALA A 35 6.40 2.12 31.98
C ALA A 35 4.88 1.91 32.12
N ALA A 36 4.08 2.94 31.86
CA ALA A 36 2.63 2.86 31.89
C ALA A 36 2.09 2.05 30.70
N MET A 37 2.68 2.22 29.52
CA MET A 37 2.32 1.46 28.32
C MET A 37 2.76 0.01 28.44
N ASP A 38 3.96 -0.25 28.93
CA ASP A 38 4.47 -1.60 29.16
C ASP A 38 3.58 -2.38 30.12
N ARG A 39 3.17 -1.75 31.23
CA ARG A 39 2.23 -2.37 32.18
C ARG A 39 0.87 -2.69 31.56
N ARG A 40 0.40 -1.86 30.60
CA ARG A 40 -0.96 -1.94 30.05
C ARG A 40 -1.06 -2.83 28.81
N PHE A 41 -0.08 -2.74 27.93
CA PHE A 41 -0.06 -3.39 26.62
C PHE A 41 1.01 -4.47 26.48
N GLY A 42 1.96 -4.54 27.42
CA GLY A 42 3.06 -5.52 27.40
C GLY A 42 4.00 -5.27 26.24
N LEU A 43 4.91 -4.30 26.35
CA LEU A 43 5.81 -3.99 25.24
C LEU A 43 6.80 -5.16 25.04
N GLU A 44 6.97 -5.59 23.80
CA GLU A 44 7.78 -6.76 23.49
C GLU A 44 9.27 -6.40 23.46
N PRO A 45 10.18 -7.28 23.89
CA PRO A 45 11.61 -7.04 23.74
C PRO A 45 12.02 -7.07 22.26
N GLY A 46 12.76 -6.05 21.81
CA GLY A 46 13.27 -5.98 20.45
C GLY A 46 14.32 -7.04 20.14
N THR A 47 14.12 -7.75 19.03
CA THR A 47 15.05 -8.80 18.55
C THR A 47 16.24 -8.20 17.79
N LEU A 48 15.98 -7.20 16.93
CA LEU A 48 16.99 -6.51 16.13
C LEU A 48 17.71 -5.41 16.93
N PHE A 49 16.96 -4.60 17.67
CA PHE A 49 17.48 -3.51 18.50
C PHE A 49 17.43 -3.91 19.98
N ARG A 50 18.43 -4.68 20.42
CA ARG A 50 18.51 -5.18 21.80
C ARG A 50 18.46 -4.03 22.80
N GLY A 51 17.62 -4.20 23.83
CA GLY A 51 17.46 -3.22 24.90
C GLY A 51 16.33 -2.21 24.67
N LEU A 52 15.77 -2.12 23.45
CA LEU A 52 14.55 -1.36 23.19
C LEU A 52 13.33 -2.28 23.26
N LYS A 53 12.22 -1.74 23.76
CA LYS A 53 10.92 -2.41 23.73
C LYS A 53 10.18 -2.03 22.45
N LYS A 54 9.21 -2.84 22.04
CA LYS A 54 8.47 -2.72 20.79
C LYS A 54 6.99 -2.55 21.09
N ASP A 55 6.32 -1.67 20.34
CA ASP A 55 4.87 -1.58 20.36
C ASP A 55 4.24 -2.83 19.71
N PRO A 56 3.51 -3.68 20.45
CA PRO A 56 2.82 -4.84 19.89
C PRO A 56 1.50 -4.47 19.19
N MET A 57 1.02 -3.22 19.35
CA MET A 57 -0.28 -2.78 18.85
C MET A 57 -0.23 -2.33 17.39
N ASP A 58 0.93 -2.32 16.75
CA ASP A 58 1.04 -2.09 15.31
C ASP A 58 0.66 -3.35 14.53
N PHE A 59 -0.65 -3.48 14.30
CA PHE A 59 -1.22 -4.57 13.52
C PHE A 59 -0.65 -4.62 12.10
N GLU A 60 -0.56 -3.47 11.42
CA GLU A 60 -0.14 -3.44 10.01
C GLU A 60 1.30 -3.91 9.86
N TRP A 61 2.22 -3.38 10.67
CA TRP A 61 3.61 -3.81 10.62
C TRP A 61 3.75 -5.32 10.89
N SER A 62 3.15 -5.81 11.98
CA SER A 62 3.22 -7.22 12.35
C SER A 62 2.64 -8.12 11.25
N TYR A 63 1.50 -7.73 10.70
CA TYR A 63 0.82 -8.40 9.60
C TYR A 63 1.70 -8.48 8.33
N TRP A 64 2.27 -7.36 7.87
CA TRP A 64 3.07 -7.32 6.64
C TRP A 64 4.43 -8.00 6.80
N ILE A 65 5.00 -8.04 8.01
CA ILE A 65 6.24 -8.79 8.28
C ILE A 65 6.00 -10.29 8.25
N GLU A 66 4.97 -10.76 8.93
CA GLU A 66 4.61 -12.19 8.96
C GLU A 66 4.23 -12.68 7.56
N TRP A 67 3.28 -11.98 6.92
CA TRP A 67 2.81 -12.32 5.59
C TRP A 67 3.89 -12.12 4.51
N GLY A 68 4.69 -11.06 4.66
CA GLY A 68 5.78 -10.71 3.75
C GLY A 68 6.86 -11.78 3.67
N ARG A 69 7.28 -12.30 4.82
CA ARG A 69 8.27 -13.38 4.92
C ARG A 69 7.76 -14.68 4.29
N GLU A 70 6.49 -15.00 4.50
CA GLU A 70 5.94 -16.30 4.11
C GLU A 70 5.51 -16.40 2.65
N ARG A 71 4.96 -15.33 2.07
CA ARG A 71 4.30 -15.39 0.75
C ARG A 71 4.82 -14.35 -0.23
N ILE A 72 4.99 -13.08 0.18
CA ILE A 72 5.39 -11.99 -0.74
C ILE A 72 6.72 -12.28 -1.41
N LEU A 73 7.75 -12.62 -0.62
CA LEU A 73 9.11 -12.80 -1.16
C LEU A 73 9.14 -13.88 -2.25
N TRP A 74 8.46 -15.00 -2.01
CA TRP A 74 8.37 -16.09 -2.98
C TRP A 74 7.60 -15.71 -4.24
N LEU A 75 6.49 -14.99 -4.08
CA LEU A 75 5.69 -14.55 -5.22
C LEU A 75 6.35 -13.41 -6.00
N LEU A 76 7.14 -12.55 -5.36
CA LEU A 76 7.98 -11.57 -6.05
C LEU A 76 9.13 -12.26 -6.80
N ALA A 77 9.77 -13.26 -6.19
CA ALA A 77 10.80 -14.06 -6.86
C ALA A 77 10.20 -14.82 -8.08
N GLY A 78 9.01 -15.39 -7.92
CA GLY A 78 8.26 -16.01 -9.02
C GLY A 78 7.91 -15.02 -10.12
N HIS A 79 7.48 -13.79 -9.76
CA HIS A 79 7.22 -12.73 -10.74
C HIS A 79 8.50 -12.36 -11.51
N LEU A 80 9.62 -12.19 -10.81
CA LEU A 80 10.92 -11.91 -11.43
C LEU A 80 11.29 -13.01 -12.42
N LEU A 81 11.15 -14.29 -12.03
CA LEU A 81 11.41 -15.44 -12.89
C LEU A 81 10.53 -15.42 -14.13
N VAL A 82 9.20 -15.30 -13.98
CA VAL A 82 8.27 -15.24 -15.12
C VAL A 82 8.56 -14.03 -16.02
N SER A 83 8.95 -12.90 -15.45
CA SER A 83 9.36 -11.70 -16.20
C SER A 83 10.62 -11.93 -17.02
N GLN A 84 11.64 -12.61 -16.47
CA GLN A 84 12.85 -12.95 -17.22
C GLN A 84 12.57 -14.00 -18.31
N VAL A 85 11.83 -15.07 -17.98
CA VAL A 85 11.50 -16.16 -18.92
C VAL A 85 10.64 -15.65 -20.06
N SER A 86 9.59 -14.88 -19.78
CA SER A 86 8.73 -14.30 -20.81
C SER A 86 9.48 -13.32 -21.70
N ARG A 87 10.45 -12.55 -21.17
CA ARG A 87 11.33 -11.72 -22.00
C ARG A 87 12.20 -12.56 -22.94
N LEU A 88 12.75 -13.68 -22.47
CA LEU A 88 13.65 -14.52 -23.28
C LEU A 88 12.90 -15.34 -24.34
N LEU A 89 11.71 -15.85 -24.02
CA LEU A 89 10.98 -16.77 -24.89
C LEU A 89 9.92 -16.07 -25.76
N VAL A 90 9.22 -15.08 -25.21
CA VAL A 90 8.01 -14.49 -25.80
C VAL A 90 7.88 -13.00 -25.46
N GLU A 91 8.92 -12.21 -25.74
CA GLU A 91 9.03 -10.81 -25.29
C GLU A 91 7.77 -9.98 -25.59
N LYS A 92 7.20 -10.16 -26.80
CA LYS A 92 5.96 -9.49 -27.24
C LYS A 92 4.76 -9.78 -26.35
N TYR A 93 4.70 -10.96 -25.72
CA TYR A 93 3.60 -11.41 -24.88
C TYR A 93 3.86 -11.25 -23.38
N LYS A 94 5.02 -10.70 -23.00
CA LYS A 94 5.40 -10.47 -21.59
C LYS A 94 4.29 -9.85 -20.73
N PRO A 95 3.59 -8.76 -21.15
CA PRO A 95 2.55 -8.16 -20.31
C PRO A 95 1.42 -9.13 -19.98
N TRP A 96 1.08 -10.02 -20.92
CA TRP A 96 0.04 -11.03 -20.76
C TRP A 96 0.50 -12.20 -19.88
N CYS A 97 1.76 -12.62 -20.01
CA CYS A 97 2.35 -13.61 -19.10
C CYS A 97 2.34 -13.10 -17.65
N LEU A 98 2.69 -11.83 -17.45
CA LEU A 98 2.68 -11.20 -16.13
C LEU A 98 1.26 -11.00 -15.59
N MET A 99 0.30 -10.68 -16.46
CA MET A 99 -1.12 -10.62 -16.11
C MET A 99 -1.61 -11.99 -15.59
N VAL A 100 -1.36 -13.07 -16.35
CA VAL A 100 -1.78 -14.42 -15.97
C VAL A 100 -1.12 -14.84 -14.66
N TYR A 101 0.17 -14.53 -14.47
CA TYR A 101 0.85 -14.75 -13.21
C TYR A 101 0.19 -14.02 -12.05
N GLY A 102 -0.12 -12.74 -12.21
CA GLY A 102 -0.78 -11.94 -11.17
C GLY A 102 -2.21 -12.40 -10.86
N MET A 103 -2.96 -12.83 -11.88
CA MET A 103 -4.29 -13.44 -11.70
C MET A 103 -4.18 -14.77 -10.94
N ALA A 104 -3.20 -15.61 -11.27
CA ALA A 104 -2.94 -16.86 -10.55
C ALA A 104 -2.52 -16.59 -9.10
N ALA A 105 -1.59 -15.66 -8.87
CA ALA A 105 -1.18 -15.25 -7.53
C ALA A 105 -2.36 -14.69 -6.71
N CYS A 106 -3.22 -13.87 -7.33
CA CYS A 106 -4.44 -13.38 -6.70
C CYS A 106 -5.38 -14.53 -6.32
N TRP A 107 -5.60 -15.49 -7.21
CA TRP A 107 -6.46 -16.64 -6.92
C TRP A 107 -5.88 -17.52 -5.81
N LEU A 108 -4.57 -17.77 -5.82
CA LEU A 108 -3.89 -18.55 -4.78
C LEU A 108 -3.97 -17.87 -3.40
N LEU A 109 -3.90 -16.54 -3.35
CA LEU A 109 -3.87 -15.79 -2.10
C LEU A 109 -5.26 -15.44 -1.55
N LEU A 110 -6.21 -15.10 -2.41
CA LEU A 110 -7.54 -14.59 -2.02
C LEU A 110 -8.67 -15.57 -2.31
N GLY A 111 -8.34 -16.75 -2.86
CA GLY A 111 -9.31 -17.71 -3.32
C GLY A 111 -10.17 -17.20 -4.48
N VAL A 112 -11.13 -18.04 -4.89
CA VAL A 112 -12.00 -17.75 -6.03
C VAL A 112 -12.91 -16.54 -5.78
N LYS A 113 -13.37 -16.36 -4.53
CA LYS A 113 -14.29 -15.28 -4.16
C LYS A 113 -13.60 -13.92 -4.20
N GLY A 114 -12.40 -13.81 -3.61
CA GLY A 114 -11.64 -12.57 -3.64
C GLY A 114 -11.18 -12.18 -5.05
N PHE A 115 -10.72 -13.16 -5.82
CA PHE A 115 -10.40 -12.97 -7.25
C PHE A 115 -11.61 -12.47 -8.05
N ALA A 116 -12.80 -13.06 -7.84
CA ALA A 116 -14.03 -12.63 -8.50
C ALA A 116 -14.42 -11.19 -8.14
N VAL A 117 -14.24 -10.76 -6.88
CA VAL A 117 -14.50 -9.37 -6.47
C VAL A 117 -13.60 -8.38 -7.23
N ILE A 118 -12.30 -8.69 -7.36
CA ILE A 118 -11.36 -7.81 -8.06
C ILE A 118 -11.71 -7.72 -9.56
N LEU A 119 -12.03 -8.86 -10.19
CA LEU A 119 -12.51 -8.86 -11.57
C LEU A 119 -13.81 -8.09 -11.75
N PHE A 120 -14.74 -8.21 -10.80
CA PHE A 120 -16.01 -7.50 -10.83
C PHE A 120 -15.80 -5.98 -10.72
N HIS A 121 -14.94 -5.52 -9.79
CA HIS A 121 -14.56 -4.11 -9.68
C HIS A 121 -13.93 -3.61 -10.99
N ALA A 122 -12.97 -4.35 -11.55
CA ALA A 122 -12.34 -3.97 -12.82
C ALA A 122 -13.36 -3.87 -13.97
N THR A 123 -14.30 -4.81 -14.05
CA THR A 123 -15.34 -4.84 -15.08
C THR A 123 -16.28 -3.65 -14.96
N ILE A 124 -16.78 -3.34 -13.75
CA ILE A 124 -17.64 -2.18 -13.51
C ILE A 124 -16.88 -0.90 -13.84
N SER A 125 -15.66 -0.73 -13.33
CA SER A 125 -14.86 0.47 -13.58
C SER A 125 -14.57 0.67 -15.07
N PHE A 126 -14.30 -0.41 -15.82
CA PHE A 126 -14.11 -0.34 -17.27
C PHE A 126 -15.40 0.04 -18.00
N ALA A 127 -16.53 -0.55 -17.61
CA ALA A 127 -17.83 -0.24 -18.19
C ALA A 127 -18.22 1.22 -17.95
N VAL A 128 -18.00 1.74 -16.74
CA VAL A 128 -18.24 3.15 -16.43
C VAL A 128 -17.30 4.08 -17.20
N ALA A 129 -16.04 3.67 -17.40
CA ALA A 129 -15.09 4.45 -18.19
C ALA A 129 -15.51 4.60 -19.66
N GLN A 130 -16.30 3.67 -20.21
CA GLN A 130 -16.82 3.79 -21.59
C GLN A 130 -17.71 5.02 -21.79
N PHE A 131 -18.35 5.54 -20.75
CA PHE A 131 -19.14 6.77 -20.82
C PHE A 131 -18.29 8.03 -20.93
N GLN A 132 -16.97 7.96 -20.73
CA GLN A 132 -16.03 9.08 -20.91
C GLN A 132 -16.30 10.28 -19.99
N LEU A 133 -16.95 10.04 -18.85
CA LEU A 133 -17.24 11.06 -17.84
C LEU A 133 -16.40 10.82 -16.60
N SER A 134 -15.40 11.68 -16.37
CA SER A 134 -14.51 11.59 -15.21
C SER A 134 -15.28 11.63 -13.89
N LEU A 135 -16.38 12.39 -13.81
CA LEU A 135 -17.24 12.43 -12.63
C LEU A 135 -17.88 11.06 -12.33
N LEU A 136 -18.39 10.37 -13.36
CA LEU A 136 -18.96 9.03 -13.18
C LEU A 136 -17.89 8.02 -12.73
N THR A 137 -16.68 8.14 -13.26
CA THR A 137 -15.54 7.31 -12.83
C THR A 137 -15.21 7.52 -11.35
N TRP A 138 -15.17 8.77 -10.89
CA TRP A 138 -14.97 9.10 -9.47
C TRP A 138 -16.08 8.56 -8.59
N LEU A 139 -17.34 8.82 -8.95
CA LEU A 139 -18.50 8.33 -8.19
C LEU A 139 -18.52 6.81 -8.11
N CYS A 140 -18.27 6.12 -9.23
CA CYS A 140 -18.16 4.67 -9.28
C CYS A 140 -17.06 4.15 -8.33
N SER A 141 -15.87 4.73 -8.39
CA SER A 141 -14.75 4.35 -7.52
C SER A 141 -15.09 4.52 -6.04
N LEU A 142 -15.70 5.66 -5.68
CA LEU A 142 -16.13 5.95 -4.32
C LEU A 142 -17.21 4.98 -3.84
N ILE A 143 -18.19 4.64 -4.69
CA ILE A 143 -19.23 3.65 -4.38
C ILE A 143 -18.59 2.27 -4.16
N LEU A 144 -17.72 1.82 -5.06
CA LEU A 144 -17.02 0.54 -4.94
C LEU A 144 -16.18 0.46 -3.65
N LEU A 145 -15.45 1.52 -3.29
CA LEU A 145 -14.75 1.61 -2.00
C LEU A 145 -15.72 1.63 -0.82
N PHE A 146 -16.84 2.36 -0.91
CA PHE A 146 -17.83 2.45 0.15
C PHE A 146 -18.49 1.09 0.41
N THR A 147 -18.70 0.25 -0.61
CA THR A 147 -19.23 -1.11 -0.41
C THR A 147 -18.35 -1.95 0.52
N LEU A 148 -17.06 -1.62 0.63
CA LEU A 148 -16.17 -2.34 1.53
C LEU A 148 -16.51 -2.14 3.01
N ARG A 149 -17.19 -1.04 3.34
CA ARG A 149 -17.55 -0.59 4.69
C ARG A 149 -19.02 -0.83 5.04
N ILE A 150 -19.82 -1.37 4.13
CA ILE A 150 -21.22 -1.71 4.42
C ILE A 150 -21.23 -2.92 5.35
N PRO A 151 -21.83 -2.85 6.56
CA PRO A 151 -21.72 -3.92 7.56
C PRO A 151 -22.14 -5.31 7.07
N ALA A 152 -23.23 -5.39 6.30
CA ALA A 152 -23.70 -6.65 5.74
C ALA A 152 -22.71 -7.27 4.73
N VAL A 153 -22.06 -6.42 3.92
CA VAL A 153 -21.07 -6.86 2.92
C VAL A 153 -19.76 -7.24 3.61
N GLU A 154 -19.35 -6.45 4.60
CA GLU A 154 -18.20 -6.74 5.46
C GLU A 154 -18.34 -8.10 6.15
N GLU A 155 -19.46 -8.36 6.83
CA GLU A 155 -19.71 -9.63 7.49
C GLU A 155 -19.73 -10.80 6.49
N ALA A 156 -20.34 -10.61 5.32
CA ALA A 156 -20.36 -11.63 4.27
C ALA A 156 -18.95 -11.99 3.77
N LYS A 157 -18.10 -10.99 3.53
CA LYS A 157 -16.69 -11.20 3.11
C LYS A 157 -15.87 -11.85 4.21
N ARG A 158 -16.07 -11.45 5.46
CA ARG A 158 -15.35 -12.02 6.62
C ARG A 158 -15.63 -13.52 6.75
N LYS A 159 -16.87 -13.95 6.51
CA LYS A 159 -17.28 -15.37 6.45
C LYS A 159 -16.66 -16.18 5.29
N TRP A 160 -15.95 -15.55 4.35
CA TRP A 160 -15.30 -16.29 3.27
C TRP A 160 -13.95 -16.89 3.65
N TYR A 161 -13.36 -16.41 4.73
CA TYR A 161 -12.01 -16.76 5.15
C TYR A 161 -12.03 -17.34 6.56
N ASP A 162 -11.06 -18.21 6.84
CA ASP A 162 -10.95 -18.86 8.14
C ASP A 162 -10.25 -17.95 9.16
N THR A 163 -9.41 -17.03 8.66
CA THR A 163 -8.62 -16.11 9.49
C THR A 163 -8.92 -14.64 9.17
N GLU A 164 -8.79 -13.78 10.19
CA GLU A 164 -8.86 -12.31 10.01
C GLU A 164 -7.81 -11.80 9.02
N ASN A 165 -6.61 -12.40 9.06
CA ASN A 165 -5.49 -11.99 8.22
C ASN A 165 -5.82 -12.11 6.73
N GLU A 166 -6.46 -13.19 6.30
CA GLU A 166 -6.90 -13.38 4.92
C GLU A 166 -7.99 -12.38 4.51
N TYR A 167 -8.92 -12.09 5.42
CA TYR A 167 -9.93 -11.06 5.21
C TYR A 167 -9.30 -9.66 5.05
N TYR A 168 -8.32 -9.31 5.89
CA TYR A 168 -7.58 -8.06 5.76
C TYR A 168 -6.76 -8.02 4.46
N LEU A 169 -6.16 -9.14 4.02
CA LEU A 169 -5.48 -9.23 2.73
C LEU A 169 -6.43 -8.86 1.58
N LEU A 170 -7.66 -9.39 1.60
CA LEU A 170 -8.69 -9.03 0.63
C LEU A 170 -8.98 -7.53 0.69
N LEU A 171 -9.21 -6.99 1.90
CA LEU A 171 -9.58 -5.58 2.07
C LEU A 171 -8.49 -4.63 1.53
N PHE A 172 -7.22 -4.86 1.89
CA PHE A 172 -6.10 -4.08 1.39
C PHE A 172 -5.99 -4.20 -0.13
N THR A 173 -5.99 -5.43 -0.64
CA THR A 173 -5.85 -5.67 -2.08
C THR A 173 -6.97 -5.01 -2.88
N VAL A 174 -8.24 -5.20 -2.52
CA VAL A 174 -9.37 -4.59 -3.23
C VAL A 174 -9.32 -3.07 -3.18
N SER A 175 -8.91 -2.49 -2.06
CA SER A 175 -8.75 -1.04 -1.92
C SER A 175 -7.70 -0.48 -2.88
N VAL A 176 -6.52 -1.09 -2.92
CA VAL A 176 -5.45 -0.67 -3.84
C VAL A 176 -5.85 -0.95 -5.29
N ARG A 177 -6.44 -2.11 -5.59
CA ARG A 177 -6.92 -2.42 -6.94
C ARG A 177 -8.01 -1.44 -7.40
N CYS A 178 -8.84 -0.93 -6.50
CA CYS A 178 -9.80 0.12 -6.82
C CYS A 178 -9.08 1.40 -7.26
N LEU A 179 -8.00 1.82 -6.60
CA LEU A 179 -7.20 2.99 -7.02
C LEU A 179 -6.59 2.80 -8.41
N PHE A 180 -6.08 1.61 -8.71
CA PHE A 180 -5.57 1.27 -10.05
C PHE A 180 -6.70 1.33 -11.09
N CYS A 181 -7.89 0.79 -10.77
CA CYS A 181 -9.06 0.92 -11.65
C CYS A 181 -9.42 2.40 -11.88
N THR A 182 -9.41 3.24 -10.83
CA THR A 182 -9.67 4.68 -10.95
C THR A 182 -8.65 5.36 -11.86
N SER A 183 -7.35 5.10 -11.66
CA SER A 183 -6.28 5.67 -12.50
C SER A 183 -6.49 5.31 -13.97
N PHE A 184 -6.71 4.02 -14.28
CA PHE A 184 -6.99 3.58 -15.65
C PHE A 184 -8.22 4.30 -16.23
N SER A 185 -9.33 4.30 -15.50
CA SER A 185 -10.59 4.87 -15.99
C SER A 185 -10.51 6.39 -16.22
N LEU A 186 -9.77 7.12 -15.37
CA LEU A 186 -9.54 8.56 -15.56
C LEU A 186 -8.64 8.86 -16.75
N GLU A 187 -7.52 8.13 -16.89
CA GLU A 187 -6.63 8.26 -18.03
C GLU A 187 -7.38 7.93 -19.34
N TYR A 188 -8.24 6.90 -19.32
CA TYR A 188 -9.12 6.57 -20.44
C TYR A 188 -10.10 7.69 -20.83
N CYS A 189 -10.62 8.44 -19.85
CA CYS A 189 -11.50 9.59 -20.09
C CYS A 189 -10.75 10.78 -20.68
N TRP A 190 -9.50 11.02 -20.24
CA TRP A 190 -8.72 12.18 -20.65
C TRP A 190 -8.02 12.03 -22.01
N HIS A 191 -7.83 10.79 -22.48
CA HIS A 191 -7.12 10.53 -23.73
C HIS A 191 -8.01 10.72 -24.97
N GLY A 192 -7.40 11.11 -26.10
CA GLY A 192 -8.09 11.25 -27.40
C GLY A 192 -8.35 9.90 -28.09
N PRO A 193 -9.24 9.84 -29.10
CA PRO A 193 -9.64 8.58 -29.77
C PRO A 193 -8.48 7.73 -30.30
N ALA A 194 -7.40 8.36 -30.81
CA ALA A 194 -6.25 7.65 -31.35
C ALA A 194 -5.46 6.85 -30.28
N GLN A 195 -5.37 7.37 -29.04
CA GLN A 195 -4.71 6.70 -27.92
C GLN A 195 -5.58 5.62 -27.25
N LYS A 196 -6.92 5.68 -27.42
CA LYS A 196 -7.87 4.72 -26.84
C LYS A 196 -7.76 3.32 -27.42
N SER A 197 -7.26 3.18 -28.65
CA SER A 197 -6.98 1.87 -29.27
C SER A 197 -6.02 1.00 -28.45
N SER A 198 -5.18 1.63 -27.64
CA SER A 198 -4.22 0.96 -26.74
C SER A 198 -4.76 0.71 -25.32
N HIS A 199 -5.97 1.18 -25.00
CA HIS A 199 -6.62 1.11 -23.68
C HIS A 199 -7.77 0.08 -23.66
N SER A 200 -7.46 -1.16 -24.03
CA SER A 200 -8.43 -2.26 -23.98
C SER A 200 -8.67 -2.77 -22.55
N PHE A 201 -9.76 -3.50 -22.34
CA PHE A 201 -10.01 -4.19 -21.07
C PHE A 201 -8.88 -5.16 -20.68
N LEU A 202 -8.27 -5.86 -21.65
CA LEU A 202 -7.14 -6.74 -21.37
C LEU A 202 -5.95 -5.97 -20.79
N TRP A 203 -5.67 -4.78 -21.29
CA TRP A 203 -4.61 -3.92 -20.75
C TRP A 203 -4.92 -3.43 -19.35
N MET A 204 -6.20 -3.13 -19.05
CA MET A 204 -6.64 -2.85 -17.69
C MET A 204 -6.40 -4.04 -16.77
N LEU A 205 -6.71 -5.27 -17.20
CA LEU A 205 -6.43 -6.47 -16.42
C LEU A 205 -4.93 -6.67 -16.20
N ALA A 206 -4.09 -6.48 -17.22
CA ALA A 206 -2.63 -6.56 -17.08
C ALA A 206 -2.09 -5.55 -16.06
N TYR A 207 -2.69 -4.36 -16.01
CA TYR A 207 -2.34 -3.30 -15.06
C TYR A 207 -2.86 -3.59 -13.64
N VAL A 208 -4.13 -3.95 -13.49
CA VAL A 208 -4.76 -4.27 -12.19
C VAL A 208 -4.11 -5.50 -11.56
N PHE A 209 -3.77 -6.52 -12.35
CA PHE A 209 -3.10 -7.73 -11.86
C PHE A 209 -1.57 -7.66 -11.96
N TYR A 210 -0.97 -6.48 -12.11
CA TYR A 210 0.48 -6.37 -12.05
C TYR A 210 1.00 -6.67 -10.64
N TYR A 211 1.61 -7.85 -10.47
CA TYR A 211 1.92 -8.42 -9.15
C TYR A 211 2.80 -7.52 -8.25
N PRO A 212 3.89 -6.88 -8.72
CA PRO A 212 4.79 -6.12 -7.86
C PRO A 212 4.12 -4.99 -7.08
N THR A 213 3.02 -4.43 -7.59
CA THR A 213 2.27 -3.36 -6.91
C THR A 213 0.96 -3.83 -6.30
N PHE A 214 0.67 -5.14 -6.34
CA PHE A 214 -0.69 -5.68 -6.23
C PHE A 214 -1.37 -5.44 -4.87
N HIS A 215 -0.70 -5.76 -3.77
CA HIS A 215 -1.31 -5.74 -2.43
C HIS A 215 -1.26 -4.37 -1.76
N ASN A 216 -0.08 -3.77 -1.68
CA ASN A 216 0.15 -2.48 -1.04
C ASN A 216 1.35 -1.74 -1.65
N GLY A 217 1.62 -1.99 -2.93
CA GLY A 217 2.72 -1.32 -3.62
C GLY A 217 2.37 0.10 -4.07
N PRO A 218 3.35 0.83 -4.61
CA PRO A 218 3.20 2.23 -4.96
C PRO A 218 2.21 2.38 -6.11
N LEU A 219 1.47 3.49 -6.09
CA LEU A 219 0.58 3.86 -7.19
C LEU A 219 1.42 4.19 -8.42
N LEU A 220 1.19 3.45 -9.49
CA LEU A 220 1.83 3.61 -10.79
C LEU A 220 0.76 4.01 -11.79
N ASN A 221 0.88 5.13 -12.50
CA ASN A 221 -0.11 5.51 -13.51
C ASN A 221 -0.16 4.51 -14.68
N PHE A 222 -1.31 4.39 -15.35
CA PHE A 222 -1.48 3.40 -16.42
C PHE A 222 -0.61 3.71 -17.65
N ASP A 223 -0.47 4.98 -18.02
CA ASP A 223 0.38 5.40 -19.14
C ASP A 223 1.84 5.01 -18.92
N GLU A 224 2.36 5.23 -17.71
CA GLU A 224 3.73 4.89 -17.37
C GLU A 224 3.92 3.37 -17.34
N PHE A 225 2.99 2.63 -16.73
CA PHE A 225 2.95 1.17 -16.77
C PHE A 225 2.96 0.64 -18.21
N SER A 226 2.03 1.12 -19.04
CA SER A 226 1.83 0.59 -20.38
C SER A 226 2.98 0.97 -21.32
N LYS A 227 3.59 2.14 -21.13
CA LYS A 227 4.84 2.54 -21.80
C LYS A 227 6.00 1.64 -21.42
N GLN A 228 6.20 1.37 -20.12
CA GLN A 228 7.25 0.46 -19.64
C GLN A 228 7.06 -0.96 -20.17
N MET A 229 5.82 -1.46 -20.19
CA MET A 229 5.51 -2.81 -20.68
C MET A 229 5.66 -2.98 -22.19
N ARG A 230 5.49 -1.91 -22.98
CA ARG A 230 5.70 -1.91 -24.43
C ARG A 230 7.14 -1.65 -24.84
N ARG A 231 7.96 -1.07 -23.96
CA ARG A 231 9.37 -0.78 -24.25
C ARG A 231 10.17 -2.07 -24.23
N GLN A 232 10.73 -2.43 -25.38
CA GLN A 232 11.74 -3.49 -25.48
C GLN A 232 13.08 -2.90 -25.06
N GLU A 233 13.47 -3.12 -23.81
CA GLU A 233 14.77 -2.65 -23.31
C GLU A 233 15.85 -3.69 -23.58
N ALA A 234 16.99 -3.23 -24.09
CA ALA A 234 18.16 -4.07 -24.29
C ALA A 234 18.62 -4.66 -22.95
N PHE A 235 18.71 -5.99 -22.89
CA PHE A 235 19.06 -6.69 -21.65
C PHE A 235 20.56 -6.52 -21.34
N SER A 236 20.87 -5.76 -20.29
CA SER A 236 22.20 -5.72 -19.67
C SER A 236 22.14 -6.41 -18.31
N LEU A 237 22.75 -7.59 -18.18
CA LEU A 237 22.76 -8.35 -16.93
C LEU A 237 23.40 -7.55 -15.79
N LYS A 238 24.52 -6.85 -16.07
CA LYS A 238 25.24 -6.03 -15.09
C LYS A 238 24.38 -4.87 -14.57
N THR A 239 23.69 -4.16 -15.47
CA THR A 239 22.82 -3.04 -15.10
C THR A 239 21.61 -3.51 -14.30
N ASN A 240 20.95 -4.58 -14.76
CA ASN A 240 19.79 -5.14 -14.06
C ASN A 240 20.14 -5.66 -12.66
N LEU A 241 21.29 -6.32 -12.51
CA LEU A 241 21.76 -6.79 -11.21
C LEU A 241 22.09 -5.62 -10.28
N SER A 242 22.73 -4.56 -10.79
CA SER A 242 23.00 -3.34 -10.01
C SER A 242 21.70 -2.68 -9.53
N ILE A 243 20.68 -2.59 -10.39
CA ILE A 243 19.36 -2.04 -10.02
C ILE A 243 18.71 -2.90 -8.93
N LEU A 244 18.76 -4.23 -9.07
CA LEU A 244 18.22 -5.15 -8.08
C LEU A 244 18.92 -5.00 -6.72
N ILE A 245 20.26 -4.97 -6.71
CA ILE A 245 21.05 -4.80 -5.47
C ILE A 245 20.73 -3.46 -4.80
N MET A 246 20.70 -2.37 -5.56
CA MET A 246 20.33 -1.05 -5.03
C MET A 246 18.89 -1.05 -4.49
N GLY A 247 17.98 -1.75 -5.18
CA GLY A 247 16.62 -1.96 -4.70
C GLY A 247 16.57 -2.69 -3.36
N ILE A 248 17.31 -3.79 -3.22
CA ILE A 248 17.40 -4.57 -1.97
C ILE A 248 17.97 -3.72 -0.84
N ILE A 249 19.06 -2.99 -1.08
CA ILE A 249 19.67 -2.10 -0.08
C ILE A 249 18.67 -1.04 0.38
N ARG A 250 17.95 -0.42 -0.57
CA ARG A 250 16.93 0.58 -0.27
C ARG A 250 15.78 0.00 0.56
N ILE A 251 15.26 -1.16 0.17
CA ILE A 251 14.20 -1.87 0.91
C ILE A 251 14.67 -2.17 2.34
N PHE A 252 15.88 -2.72 2.48
CA PHE A 252 16.45 -3.06 3.78
C PHE A 252 16.64 -1.82 4.67
N PHE A 253 17.14 -0.73 4.11
CA PHE A 253 17.30 0.54 4.83
C PHE A 253 15.96 1.05 5.38
N TRP A 254 14.92 1.12 4.53
CA TRP A 254 13.60 1.59 4.96
C TRP A 254 12.93 0.63 5.95
N TRP A 255 13.15 -0.67 5.79
CA TRP A 255 12.69 -1.67 6.74
C TRP A 255 13.34 -1.50 8.12
N CYS A 256 14.67 -1.32 8.18
CA CYS A 256 15.38 -1.05 9.44
C CYS A 256 14.91 0.25 10.08
N LEU A 257 14.69 1.30 9.29
CA LEU A 257 14.16 2.56 9.80
C LEU A 257 12.78 2.35 10.43
N ALA A 258 11.86 1.70 9.72
CA ALA A 258 10.51 1.42 10.19
C ALA A 258 10.50 0.59 11.48
N GLU A 259 11.28 -0.50 11.54
CA GLU A 259 11.42 -1.32 12.75
C GLU A 259 11.93 -0.44 13.92
N LEU A 260 12.95 0.40 13.67
CA LEU A 260 13.47 1.32 14.68
C LEU A 260 12.40 2.32 15.17
N MET A 261 11.55 2.83 14.26
CA MET A 261 10.50 3.78 14.64
C MET A 261 9.52 3.17 15.63
N ILE A 262 9.12 1.91 15.44
CA ILE A 262 8.19 1.19 16.33
C ILE A 262 8.79 0.98 17.73
N HIS A 263 10.11 0.84 17.81
CA HIS A 263 10.83 0.77 19.08
C HIS A 263 10.95 2.11 19.81
N LEU A 264 11.03 3.20 19.05
CA LEU A 264 11.22 4.53 19.60
C LEU A 264 9.89 5.24 19.88
N MET A 265 8.84 4.85 19.16
CA MET A 265 7.59 5.59 19.04
C MET A 265 6.41 4.62 19.17
N TYR A 266 5.88 4.51 20.39
CA TYR A 266 4.79 3.61 20.75
C TYR A 266 3.42 4.17 20.30
N ILE A 267 3.32 4.55 19.03
CA ILE A 267 2.22 5.34 18.48
C ILE A 267 0.87 4.65 18.71
N HIS A 268 0.77 3.36 18.45
CA HIS A 268 -0.50 2.63 18.54
C HIS A 268 -0.90 2.39 19.99
N ALA A 269 0.06 2.11 20.88
CA ALA A 269 -0.16 2.06 22.32
C ALA A 269 -0.59 3.43 22.89
N LEU A 270 0.05 4.51 22.43
CA LEU A 270 -0.31 5.89 22.81
C LEU A 270 -1.75 6.21 22.41
N TYR A 271 -2.14 5.97 21.15
CA TYR A 271 -3.50 6.21 20.66
C TYR A 271 -4.56 5.36 21.38
N SER A 272 -4.18 4.16 21.85
CA SER A 272 -5.08 3.26 22.58
C SER A 272 -5.26 3.64 24.06
N SER A 273 -4.64 4.74 24.52
CA SER A 273 -4.69 5.19 25.92
C SER A 273 -5.09 6.67 26.05
N ALA A 274 -6.10 6.97 26.86
CA ALA A 274 -6.62 8.33 27.03
C ALA A 274 -5.66 9.32 27.75
N PRO A 275 -4.96 8.96 28.84
CA PRO A 275 -4.15 9.93 29.60
C PRO A 275 -2.95 10.52 28.83
N PRO A 276 -2.20 9.74 28.03
CA PRO A 276 -1.12 10.29 27.19
C PRO A 276 -1.63 11.15 26.03
N LEU A 277 -2.81 10.82 25.48
CA LEU A 277 -3.43 11.56 24.38
C LEU A 277 -3.84 12.98 24.78
N GLU A 278 -4.32 13.16 26.01
CA GLU A 278 -4.70 14.48 26.55
C GLU A 278 -3.50 15.38 26.86
N ALA A 279 -2.33 14.79 27.11
CA ALA A 279 -1.09 15.50 27.44
C ALA A 279 -0.16 15.73 26.24
N ALA A 280 -0.43 15.09 25.10
CA ALA A 280 0.38 15.18 23.90
C ALA A 280 0.15 16.51 23.14
N SER A 281 1.20 17.07 22.55
CA SER A 281 1.10 18.28 21.75
C SER A 281 0.34 18.04 20.45
N TYR A 282 -0.22 19.09 19.84
CA TYR A 282 -0.91 19.00 18.54
C TYR A 282 -0.01 18.44 17.42
N TRP A 283 1.31 18.64 17.55
CA TRP A 283 2.32 18.09 16.66
C TRP A 283 2.51 16.57 16.81
N ALA A 284 2.30 16.04 18.03
CA ALA A 284 2.33 14.60 18.28
C ALA A 284 1.02 13.89 17.86
N LEU A 285 -0.10 14.62 17.82
CA LEU A 285 -1.42 14.04 17.62
C LEU A 285 -1.92 14.03 16.18
N GLY A 286 -1.40 14.91 15.30
CA GLY A 286 -1.85 15.03 13.92
C GLY A 286 -3.35 15.33 13.79
N GLU A 287 -3.73 16.60 13.79
CA GLU A 287 -5.05 17.13 13.37
C GLU A 287 -6.34 16.44 13.90
N TYR A 288 -6.30 15.73 15.04
CA TYR A 288 -7.45 14.91 15.50
C TYR A 288 -7.94 15.21 16.93
N ARG A 289 -8.16 16.48 17.28
CA ARG A 289 -8.96 16.80 18.49
C ARG A 289 -10.44 16.77 18.14
N ASN A 290 -11.05 15.58 18.11
CA ASN A 290 -12.51 15.47 18.10
C ASN A 290 -13.02 15.17 19.52
N ASN A 291 -13.88 16.04 20.01
CA ASN A 291 -14.36 16.13 21.38
C ASN A 291 -15.41 15.04 21.66
N SER A 292 -15.01 13.77 21.70
CA SER A 292 -15.92 12.63 21.88
C SER A 292 -15.50 11.77 23.08
N ARG A 293 -16.31 11.76 24.13
CA ARG A 293 -16.08 11.05 25.41
C ARG A 293 -16.16 9.52 25.35
N ASN A 294 -16.09 8.91 24.17
CA ASN A 294 -16.14 7.45 24.03
C ASN A 294 -15.05 6.97 23.07
N PRO A 295 -14.19 6.01 23.46
CA PRO A 295 -13.22 5.42 22.54
C PRO A 295 -13.97 4.64 21.45
N PRO A 296 -13.71 4.90 20.15
CA PRO A 296 -14.20 4.02 19.11
C PRO A 296 -13.50 2.65 19.21
N PRO A 297 -14.14 1.56 18.78
CA PRO A 297 -13.48 0.26 18.70
C PRO A 297 -12.24 0.37 17.80
N CYS A 298 -11.18 -0.37 18.16
CA CYS A 298 -9.94 -0.51 17.41
C CYS A 298 -10.26 -0.73 15.92
N THR A 299 -10.25 0.35 15.15
CA THR A 299 -10.48 0.35 13.72
C THR A 299 -9.23 0.94 13.13
N SER A 300 -8.54 0.14 12.32
CA SER A 300 -7.35 0.45 11.54
C SER A 300 -7.44 1.87 10.96
N ARG A 301 -6.71 2.81 11.56
CA ARG A 301 -6.46 4.14 11.01
C ARG A 301 -4.95 4.26 10.88
N THR A 302 -4.47 4.02 9.66
CA THR A 302 -3.07 4.08 9.24
C THR A 302 -2.38 5.36 9.75
N PRO A 303 -1.36 5.27 10.61
CA PRO A 303 -0.50 6.41 10.92
C PRO A 303 0.35 6.81 9.70
N VAL A 304 0.80 8.08 9.70
CA VAL A 304 1.54 8.75 8.61
C VAL A 304 2.78 7.97 8.11
N TYR A 305 3.37 7.13 8.95
CA TYR A 305 4.53 6.30 8.61
C TYR A 305 4.27 5.21 7.58
N PHE A 306 3.08 4.59 7.61
CA PHE A 306 2.75 3.54 6.65
C PHE A 306 2.60 4.11 5.23
N SER A 307 2.12 5.35 5.13
CA SER A 307 2.07 6.11 3.86
C SER A 307 3.47 6.41 3.30
N ILE A 308 4.49 6.56 4.15
CA ILE A 308 5.88 6.76 3.73
C ILE A 308 6.47 5.42 3.26
N ILE A 309 6.32 4.34 4.03
CA ILE A 309 6.89 3.02 3.68
C ILE A 309 6.23 2.44 2.41
N CYS A 310 4.90 2.52 2.27
CA CYS A 310 4.19 2.05 1.06
C CYS A 310 4.38 2.97 -0.17
N ARG A 311 4.84 4.22 -0.02
CA ARG A 311 5.17 5.08 -1.18
C ARG A 311 6.57 4.86 -1.74
N TYR A 312 7.49 4.30 -0.94
CA TYR A 312 8.91 4.20 -1.30
C TYR A 312 9.46 2.77 -1.43
N LEU A 313 8.65 1.76 -1.08
CA LEU A 313 8.78 0.38 -1.59
C LEU A 313 8.21 0.29 -3.00
#